data_AF-A0A1H2IH04-F1
#
_entry.id   AF-A0A1H2IH04-F1
#
_cell.length_a   1.000
_cell.length_b   1.000
_cell.length_c   1.000
_cell.angle_alpha   90.00
_cell.angle_beta   90.00
_cell.angle_gamma   90.00
#
_symmetry.space_group_name_H-M   'P 1'
#
loop_
_entity.id
_entity.type
_entity.pdbx_description
1 polymer ?
#
loop_
_entity_poly.entity_id
_entity_poly.type
_entity_poly.pdbx_seq_one_letter_code
_entity_poly.pdbx_strand_id
1 'polypeptide(L)'
;MQRLLDAGALYIGKTNLDQFATGLNGTRTPYAMPRGVYGNEMISGGSSSGSALAVALGNVPFAVAAVTAGSGRVPAALNGIIGYKPSRGLISTVGLVPACKSLDCITAMTATVDDMDRVMSVMMGRDDADPWSRDRGPGFDGSTITIGLPPVEELEFFGDDAMREAHLAFRNRLAHLALPGGVEIVDVSLAPFLAAGELLYSGPWVAERLVVFGDFLAEKPDEIHPVVRDILRSGEKYTAVDAFAALQRLQERKAEIGRVWQGIDVLVVPTIGRTFTVDEVLAQPIATNTMLGHYTHFGNLLDLIGIAVP
;
A
#
# COMPACT_ATOMS: atom_id res chain seq x y z
N MET A 1 8.98 -12.00 -11.08
CA MET A 1 9.50 -13.33 -10.66
C MET A 1 10.64 -13.81 -11.55
N GLN A 2 10.47 -13.93 -12.88
CA GLN A 2 11.52 -14.46 -13.76
C GLN A 2 12.88 -13.75 -13.59
N ARG A 3 12.90 -12.41 -13.60
CA ARG A 3 14.12 -11.61 -13.33
C ARG A 3 14.85 -11.97 -12.03
N LEU A 4 14.10 -12.31 -10.97
CA LEU A 4 14.69 -12.72 -9.69
C LEU A 4 15.32 -14.12 -9.79
N LEU A 5 14.64 -15.05 -10.47
CA LEU A 5 15.16 -16.41 -10.70
C LEU A 5 16.43 -16.37 -11.55
N ASP A 6 16.43 -15.55 -12.61
CA ASP A 6 17.58 -15.37 -13.50
C ASP A 6 18.78 -14.75 -12.76
N ALA A 7 18.52 -13.89 -11.75
CA ALA A 7 19.52 -13.34 -10.85
C ALA A 7 19.99 -14.32 -9.75
N GLY A 8 19.45 -15.54 -9.72
CA GLY A 8 19.85 -16.61 -8.80
C GLY A 8 19.03 -16.70 -7.51
N ALA A 9 17.90 -15.99 -7.39
CA ALA A 9 17.02 -16.14 -6.24
C ALA A 9 16.35 -17.52 -6.23
N LEU A 10 16.21 -18.12 -5.04
CA LEU A 10 15.50 -19.39 -4.86
C LEU A 10 14.03 -19.14 -4.49
N TYR A 11 13.13 -19.80 -5.21
CA TYR A 11 11.70 -19.72 -4.92
C TYR A 11 11.30 -20.74 -3.85
N ILE A 12 10.97 -20.23 -2.66
CA ILE A 12 10.62 -21.07 -1.50
C ILE A 12 9.14 -21.49 -1.53
N GLY A 13 8.22 -20.57 -1.86
CA GLY A 13 6.79 -20.88 -1.89
C GLY A 13 5.88 -19.67 -2.06
N LYS A 14 4.57 -19.93 -1.98
CA LYS A 14 3.51 -18.91 -1.96
C LYS A 14 3.13 -18.58 -0.51
N THR A 15 2.93 -17.31 -0.24
CA THR A 15 2.51 -16.79 1.07
C THR A 15 1.00 -16.56 1.13
N ASN A 16 0.42 -16.57 2.33
CA ASN A 16 -0.99 -16.24 2.55
C ASN A 16 -1.27 -14.75 2.27
N LEU A 17 -2.51 -14.42 1.89
CA LEU A 17 -2.97 -13.06 1.65
C LEU A 17 -4.46 -12.87 1.99
N ASP A 18 -4.90 -11.63 2.20
CA ASP A 18 -6.33 -11.30 2.12
C ASP A 18 -6.83 -11.63 0.70
N GLN A 19 -7.90 -12.41 0.58
CA GLN A 19 -8.37 -13.00 -0.67
C GLN A 19 -8.54 -11.92 -1.75
N PHE A 20 -8.00 -12.22 -2.94
CA PHE A 20 -8.01 -11.32 -4.10
C PHE A 20 -7.37 -9.94 -3.84
N ALA A 21 -6.42 -9.87 -2.90
CA ALA A 21 -5.80 -8.64 -2.43
C ALA A 21 -6.85 -7.58 -1.99
N THR A 22 -7.94 -8.03 -1.37
CA THR A 22 -9.05 -7.18 -0.92
C THR A 22 -9.06 -7.09 0.60
N GLY A 23 -8.09 -6.38 1.15
CA GLY A 23 -7.95 -6.18 2.60
C GLY A 23 -6.62 -5.55 2.97
N LEU A 24 -6.56 -5.04 4.20
CA LEU A 24 -5.39 -4.43 4.82
C LEU A 24 -5.03 -5.06 6.15
N ASN A 25 -5.63 -6.20 6.52
CA ASN A 25 -5.55 -6.76 7.87
C ASN A 25 -5.04 -8.21 7.93
N GLY A 26 -5.21 -9.01 6.87
CA GLY A 26 -4.73 -10.40 6.80
C GLY A 26 -5.75 -11.47 7.24
N THR A 27 -6.92 -11.10 7.76
CA THR A 27 -7.94 -12.05 8.25
C THR A 27 -8.88 -12.56 7.17
N ARG A 28 -8.91 -11.94 5.98
CA ARG A 28 -9.86 -12.27 4.90
C ARG A 28 -9.34 -13.44 4.06
N THR A 29 -9.04 -14.56 4.69
CA THR A 29 -8.39 -15.72 4.07
C THR A 29 -9.13 -17.01 4.43
N PRO A 30 -9.26 -17.99 3.52
CA PRO A 30 -9.78 -19.31 3.86
C PRO A 30 -8.75 -20.19 4.59
N TYR A 31 -7.50 -19.74 4.68
CA TYR A 31 -6.42 -20.42 5.41
C TYR A 31 -6.33 -19.90 6.85
N ALA A 32 -5.38 -20.43 7.63
CA ALA A 32 -5.11 -19.90 8.96
C ALA A 32 -4.77 -18.40 8.91
N MET A 33 -5.49 -17.61 9.71
CA MET A 33 -5.31 -16.15 9.79
C MET A 33 -3.92 -15.83 10.35
N PRO A 34 -3.05 -15.15 9.58
CA PRO A 34 -1.72 -14.80 10.06
C PRO A 34 -1.79 -13.78 11.21
N ARG A 35 -0.90 -13.93 12.19
CA ARG A 35 -0.82 -13.08 13.40
C ARG A 35 0.42 -12.21 13.36
N GLY A 36 0.35 -11.00 13.92
CA GLY A 36 1.47 -10.07 14.00
C GLY A 36 2.61 -10.61 14.87
N VAL A 37 3.85 -10.24 14.53
CA VAL A 37 5.06 -10.72 15.23
C VAL A 37 5.18 -10.24 16.68
N TYR A 38 4.41 -9.21 17.06
CA TYR A 38 4.46 -8.61 18.39
C TYR A 38 3.50 -9.24 19.43
N GLY A 39 2.75 -10.29 19.05
CA GLY A 39 1.89 -11.05 19.96
C GLY A 39 0.48 -10.45 20.16
N ASN A 40 -0.14 -10.76 21.31
CA ASN A 40 -1.45 -10.24 21.76
C ASN A 40 -2.62 -10.43 20.77
N GLU A 41 -2.62 -11.53 20.00
CA GLU A 41 -3.65 -11.80 18.99
C GLU A 41 -3.80 -10.69 17.93
N MET A 42 -2.78 -9.84 17.77
CA MET A 42 -2.77 -8.73 16.82
C MET A 42 -2.78 -9.25 15.39
N ILE A 43 -3.44 -8.48 14.51
CA ILE A 43 -3.42 -8.77 13.07
C ILE A 43 -2.00 -8.63 12.50
N SER A 44 -1.68 -9.41 11.46
CA SER A 44 -0.42 -9.23 10.72
C SER A 44 -0.43 -7.98 9.83
N GLY A 45 -1.60 -7.43 9.52
CA GLY A 45 -1.78 -6.54 8.39
C GLY A 45 -1.90 -7.31 7.08
N GLY A 46 -2.32 -6.61 6.02
CA GLY A 46 -2.58 -7.21 4.72
C GLY A 46 -2.60 -6.20 3.58
N SER A 47 -2.89 -6.61 2.34
CA SER A 47 -3.26 -7.97 1.96
C SER A 47 -2.06 -8.91 1.90
N SER A 48 -0.83 -8.42 1.77
CA SER A 48 0.39 -9.26 1.67
C SER A 48 0.87 -9.76 3.04
N SER A 49 -0.04 -10.39 3.80
CA SER A 49 0.14 -10.78 5.20
C SER A 49 1.27 -11.79 5.39
N GLY A 50 1.22 -12.92 4.68
CA GLY A 50 2.24 -13.96 4.80
C GLY A 50 3.62 -13.52 4.29
N SER A 51 3.67 -12.62 3.29
CA SER A 51 4.94 -12.07 2.80
C SER A 51 5.64 -11.23 3.86
N ALA A 52 4.89 -10.40 4.60
CA ALA A 52 5.48 -9.60 5.68
C ALA A 52 5.99 -10.49 6.81
N LEU A 53 5.20 -11.49 7.25
CA LEU A 53 5.63 -12.40 8.31
C LEU A 53 6.84 -13.24 7.92
N ALA A 54 6.93 -13.70 6.67
CA ALA A 54 8.06 -14.49 6.22
C ALA A 54 9.39 -13.72 6.34
N VAL A 55 9.36 -12.40 6.10
CA VAL A 55 10.53 -11.53 6.28
C VAL A 55 10.75 -11.19 7.75
N ALA A 56 9.71 -10.75 8.46
CA ALA A 56 9.80 -10.31 9.85
C ALA A 56 10.25 -11.41 10.82
N LEU A 57 9.90 -12.67 10.53
CA LEU A 57 10.32 -13.84 11.30
C LEU A 57 11.69 -14.40 10.86
N GLY A 58 12.32 -13.81 9.83
CA GLY A 58 13.63 -14.24 9.32
C GLY A 58 13.59 -15.54 8.51
N ASN A 59 12.42 -15.96 8.01
CA ASN A 59 12.30 -17.15 7.16
C ASN A 59 12.92 -16.94 5.77
N VAL A 60 12.82 -15.71 5.25
CA VAL A 60 13.40 -15.28 3.97
C VAL A 60 13.95 -13.86 4.08
N PRO A 61 15.01 -13.49 3.32
CA PRO A 61 15.57 -12.14 3.36
C PRO A 61 14.68 -11.09 2.68
N PHE A 62 13.85 -11.52 1.72
CA PHE A 62 12.84 -10.68 1.08
C PHE A 62 11.63 -11.52 0.66
N ALA A 63 10.50 -10.85 0.50
CA ALA A 63 9.30 -11.44 -0.08
C ALA A 63 8.68 -10.53 -1.13
N VAL A 64 8.21 -11.11 -2.22
CA VAL A 64 7.44 -10.39 -3.25
C VAL A 64 6.00 -10.21 -2.76
N ALA A 65 5.44 -9.03 -3.00
CA ALA A 65 4.12 -8.61 -2.58
C ALA A 65 3.42 -7.82 -3.71
N ALA A 66 2.14 -7.50 -3.52
CA ALA A 66 1.39 -6.61 -4.39
C ALA A 66 0.75 -5.48 -3.59
N VAL A 67 0.58 -4.31 -4.22
CA VAL A 67 0.02 -3.10 -3.59
C VAL A 67 -0.97 -2.43 -4.51
N THR A 68 -2.21 -2.33 -4.06
CA THR A 68 -3.25 -1.49 -4.66
C THR A 68 -3.59 -0.32 -3.76
N ALA A 69 -3.99 -0.61 -2.51
CA ALA A 69 -4.40 0.38 -1.52
C ALA A 69 -3.26 0.68 -0.53
N GLY A 70 -2.81 -0.34 0.19
CA GLY A 70 -1.76 -0.22 1.22
C GLY A 70 -1.01 -1.52 1.48
N SER A 71 -1.25 -2.54 0.67
CA SER A 71 -0.89 -3.93 0.97
C SER A 71 0.59 -4.27 1.04
N GLY A 72 1.47 -3.36 0.61
CA GLY A 72 2.92 -3.46 0.79
C GLY A 72 3.46 -2.64 1.96
N ARG A 73 2.65 -1.75 2.54
CA ARG A 73 3.06 -0.78 3.56
C ARG A 73 2.44 -1.10 4.92
N VAL A 74 1.13 -1.35 4.98
CA VAL A 74 0.42 -1.69 6.22
C VAL A 74 1.02 -2.90 6.93
N PRO A 75 1.17 -4.08 6.28
CA PRO A 75 1.77 -5.22 6.95
C PRO A 75 3.27 -5.03 7.22
N ALA A 76 3.97 -4.16 6.49
CA ALA A 76 5.37 -3.87 6.80
C ALA A 76 5.49 -3.07 8.11
N ALA A 77 4.67 -2.03 8.28
CA ALA A 77 4.60 -1.25 9.51
C ALA A 77 4.18 -2.09 10.72
N LEU A 78 3.22 -3.00 10.55
CA LEU A 78 2.74 -3.87 11.63
C LEU A 78 3.71 -4.98 12.05
N ASN A 79 4.79 -5.20 11.29
CA ASN A 79 5.78 -6.23 11.60
C ASN A 79 7.22 -5.71 11.65
N GLY A 80 7.41 -4.38 11.69
CA GLY A 80 8.74 -3.77 11.86
C GLY A 80 9.73 -4.07 10.73
N ILE A 81 9.24 -4.11 9.48
CA ILE A 81 10.07 -4.33 8.30
C ILE A 81 9.87 -3.21 7.26
N ILE A 82 10.72 -3.19 6.23
CA ILE A 82 10.64 -2.23 5.13
C ILE A 82 9.61 -2.70 4.12
N GLY A 83 8.67 -1.81 3.79
CA GLY A 83 7.65 -2.02 2.79
C GLY A 83 7.72 -0.94 1.72
N TYR A 84 8.23 -1.28 0.54
CA TYR A 84 8.31 -0.30 -0.55
C TYR A 84 7.06 -0.42 -1.44
N LYS A 85 6.73 0.66 -2.14
CA LYS A 85 5.68 0.70 -3.17
C LYS A 85 6.23 1.50 -4.34
N PRO A 86 6.70 0.83 -5.43
CA PRO A 86 7.27 1.53 -6.57
C PRO A 86 6.23 2.43 -7.25
N SER A 87 6.70 3.36 -8.08
CA SER A 87 5.84 3.98 -9.08
C SER A 87 5.21 2.89 -9.96
N ARG A 88 3.93 3.05 -10.32
CA ARG A 88 3.19 2.04 -11.09
C ARG A 88 3.89 1.75 -12.42
N GLY A 89 3.91 0.49 -12.85
CA GLY A 89 4.51 0.12 -14.13
C GLY A 89 6.05 -0.01 -14.15
N LEU A 90 6.77 0.35 -13.07
CA LEU A 90 8.22 0.10 -13.01
C LEU A 90 8.56 -1.39 -12.88
N ILE A 91 7.63 -2.18 -12.36
CA ILE A 91 7.72 -3.64 -12.32
C ILE A 91 6.49 -4.16 -13.05
N SER A 92 6.74 -5.03 -14.03
CA SER A 92 5.69 -5.69 -14.81
C SER A 92 4.68 -6.41 -13.92
N THR A 93 3.41 -6.27 -14.27
CA THR A 93 2.28 -6.98 -13.67
C THR A 93 1.87 -8.20 -14.49
N VAL A 94 2.61 -8.57 -15.54
CA VAL A 94 2.37 -9.80 -16.29
C VAL A 94 2.53 -11.02 -15.37
N GLY A 95 1.50 -11.86 -15.35
CA GLY A 95 1.41 -13.01 -14.45
C GLY A 95 0.89 -12.71 -13.04
N LEU A 96 0.60 -11.44 -12.70
CA LEU A 96 -0.15 -11.07 -11.51
C LEU A 96 -1.65 -11.27 -11.76
N VAL A 97 -2.36 -11.88 -10.82
CA VAL A 97 -3.83 -11.84 -10.81
C VAL A 97 -4.26 -10.43 -10.37
N PRO A 98 -4.92 -9.64 -11.24
CA PRO A 98 -5.20 -8.25 -10.93
C PRO A 98 -6.28 -8.09 -9.86
N ALA A 99 -6.10 -7.10 -9.00
CA ALA A 99 -7.10 -6.58 -8.08
C ALA A 99 -7.76 -5.33 -8.67
N CYS A 100 -7.00 -4.24 -8.83
CA CYS A 100 -7.43 -3.10 -9.63
C CYS A 100 -6.34 -2.88 -10.67
N LYS A 101 -6.52 -3.43 -11.88
CA LYS A 101 -5.46 -3.54 -12.88
C LYS A 101 -4.80 -2.18 -13.20
N SER A 102 -5.58 -1.10 -13.23
CA SER A 102 -5.04 0.24 -13.47
C SER A 102 -4.20 0.79 -12.31
N LEU A 103 -4.24 0.20 -11.11
CA LEU A 103 -3.58 0.71 -9.89
C LEU A 103 -2.52 -0.24 -9.32
N ASP A 104 -2.57 -1.52 -9.66
CA ASP A 104 -1.74 -2.55 -9.03
C ASP A 104 -0.25 -2.33 -9.28
N CYS A 105 0.55 -2.56 -8.23
CA CYS A 105 1.99 -2.56 -8.29
C CYS A 105 2.52 -3.86 -7.66
N ILE A 106 3.42 -4.58 -8.34
CA ILE A 106 4.26 -5.56 -7.65
C ILE A 106 5.30 -4.81 -6.81
N THR A 107 5.64 -5.35 -5.65
CA THR A 107 6.67 -4.81 -4.78
C THR A 107 7.45 -5.90 -4.04
N ALA A 108 8.40 -5.49 -3.19
CA ALA A 108 9.09 -6.32 -2.24
C ALA A 108 8.93 -5.80 -0.80
N MET A 109 9.21 -6.69 0.15
CA MET A 109 9.38 -6.41 1.57
C MET A 109 10.73 -6.97 2.02
N THR A 110 11.46 -6.24 2.86
CA THR A 110 12.80 -6.61 3.33
C THR A 110 13.04 -6.16 4.77
N ALA A 111 14.04 -6.72 5.44
CA ALA A 111 14.44 -6.27 6.78
C ALA A 111 15.25 -4.96 6.74
N THR A 112 15.94 -4.67 5.63
CA THR A 112 16.83 -3.52 5.48
C THR A 112 16.58 -2.76 4.18
N VAL A 113 16.94 -1.47 4.15
CA VAL A 113 16.86 -0.64 2.94
C VAL A 113 17.85 -1.11 1.88
N ASP A 114 19.04 -1.59 2.28
CA ASP A 114 20.04 -2.12 1.35
C ASP A 114 19.54 -3.36 0.61
N ASP A 115 18.86 -4.27 1.31
CA ASP A 115 18.22 -5.43 0.67
C ASP A 115 17.09 -4.98 -0.27
N MET A 116 16.33 -3.96 0.12
CA MET A 116 15.29 -3.39 -0.74
C MET A 116 15.89 -2.88 -2.04
N ASP A 117 16.95 -2.07 -1.96
CA ASP A 117 17.61 -1.52 -3.16
C ASP A 117 18.14 -2.63 -4.08
N ARG A 118 18.80 -3.65 -3.51
CA ARG A 118 19.28 -4.82 -4.27
C ARG A 118 18.15 -5.55 -4.98
N VAL A 119 17.08 -5.87 -4.26
CA VAL A 119 15.93 -6.59 -4.83
C VAL A 119 15.25 -5.76 -5.92
N MET A 120 15.06 -4.46 -5.68
CA MET A 120 14.41 -3.58 -6.63
C MET A 120 15.26 -3.31 -7.88
N SER A 121 16.59 -3.28 -7.77
CA SER A 121 17.50 -3.20 -8.92
C SER A 121 17.33 -4.36 -9.90
N VAL A 122 16.92 -5.53 -9.40
CA VAL A 122 16.64 -6.72 -10.22
C VAL A 122 15.20 -6.72 -10.74
N MET A 123 14.24 -6.39 -9.88
CA MET A 123 12.82 -6.47 -10.22
C MET A 123 12.37 -5.38 -11.19
N MET A 124 12.90 -4.16 -11.06
CA MET A 124 12.51 -3.03 -11.89
C MET A 124 13.02 -3.17 -13.31
N GLY A 125 12.15 -2.84 -14.25
CA GLY A 125 12.51 -2.64 -15.64
C GLY A 125 11.34 -2.81 -16.58
N ARG A 126 11.48 -2.17 -17.74
CA ARG A 126 10.50 -2.20 -18.80
C ARG A 126 10.18 -3.63 -19.24
N ASP A 127 8.91 -3.87 -19.52
CA ASP A 127 8.37 -5.09 -20.10
C ASP A 127 7.36 -4.72 -21.16
N ASP A 128 7.71 -4.91 -22.44
CA ASP A 128 6.85 -4.53 -23.56
C ASP A 128 5.60 -5.42 -23.68
N ALA A 129 5.52 -6.54 -22.94
CA ALA A 129 4.30 -7.34 -22.84
C ALA A 129 3.28 -6.79 -21.84
N ASP A 130 3.69 -5.87 -20.94
CA ASP A 130 2.78 -5.20 -20.01
C ASP A 130 2.39 -3.81 -20.55
N PRO A 131 1.12 -3.58 -20.93
CA PRO A 131 0.66 -2.29 -21.43
C PRO A 131 0.72 -1.17 -20.38
N TRP A 132 0.91 -1.51 -19.10
CA TRP A 132 1.08 -0.55 -18.01
C TRP A 132 2.55 -0.31 -17.64
N SER A 133 3.50 -0.99 -18.30
CA SER A 133 4.92 -0.81 -18.04
C SER A 133 5.38 0.59 -18.37
N ARG A 134 6.29 1.12 -17.54
CA ARG A 134 6.90 2.44 -17.71
C ARG A 134 8.40 2.38 -17.45
N ASP A 135 9.12 3.25 -18.14
CA ASP A 135 10.53 3.46 -17.88
C ASP A 135 10.74 4.15 -16.53
N ARG A 136 11.87 3.84 -15.89
CA ARG A 136 12.27 4.48 -14.63
C ARG A 136 12.63 5.94 -14.91
N GLY A 137 12.06 6.85 -14.11
CA GLY A 137 12.46 8.25 -14.10
C GLY A 137 13.87 8.46 -13.54
N PRO A 138 14.38 9.71 -13.56
CA PRO A 138 15.67 10.03 -12.98
C PRO A 138 15.70 9.69 -11.48
N GLY A 139 16.89 9.32 -11.00
CA GLY A 139 17.15 9.18 -9.58
C GLY A 139 17.27 10.55 -8.89
N PHE A 140 17.20 10.53 -7.57
CA PHE A 140 17.54 11.70 -6.76
C PHE A 140 19.01 12.09 -6.98
N ASP A 141 19.26 13.38 -7.18
CA ASP A 141 20.56 13.94 -7.57
C ASP A 141 21.45 14.36 -6.39
N GLY A 142 20.96 14.19 -5.15
CA GLY A 142 21.69 14.58 -3.94
C GLY A 142 21.49 16.04 -3.53
N SER A 143 20.54 16.75 -4.15
CA SER A 143 20.11 18.10 -3.75
C SER A 143 19.52 18.16 -2.33
N THR A 144 19.18 19.35 -1.85
CA THR A 144 18.44 19.51 -0.60
C THR A 144 17.07 18.85 -0.71
N ILE A 145 16.64 18.12 0.33
CA ILE A 145 15.30 17.51 0.37
C ILE A 145 14.36 18.38 1.19
N THR A 146 13.27 18.83 0.58
CA THR A 146 12.17 19.50 1.27
C THR A 146 11.10 18.48 1.67
N ILE A 147 10.95 18.28 2.99
CA ILE A 147 9.99 17.36 3.57
C ILE A 147 8.72 18.12 3.97
N GLY A 148 7.60 17.76 3.36
CA GLY A 148 6.27 18.15 3.76
C GLY A 148 5.79 17.37 4.97
N LEU A 149 5.39 18.08 6.02
CA LEU A 149 4.76 17.51 7.21
C LEU A 149 3.33 18.04 7.36
N PRO A 150 2.33 17.16 7.50
CA PRO A 150 1.01 17.60 7.91
C PRO A 150 1.02 18.28 9.28
N PRO A 151 0.21 19.35 9.47
CA PRO A 151 -0.10 19.84 10.81
C PRO A 151 -0.58 18.68 11.71
N VAL A 152 -0.19 18.68 12.99
CA VAL A 152 -0.47 17.56 13.90
C VAL A 152 -1.97 17.31 14.07
N GLU A 153 -2.76 18.38 14.00
CA GLU A 153 -4.22 18.37 14.04
C GLU A 153 -4.90 17.72 12.84
N GLU A 154 -4.18 17.58 11.71
CA GLU A 154 -4.68 16.83 10.53
C GLU A 154 -4.35 15.33 10.61
N LEU A 155 -3.60 14.90 11.63
CA LEU A 155 -3.25 13.50 11.83
C LEU A 155 -4.27 12.79 12.72
N GLU A 156 -4.88 11.74 12.18
CA GLU A 156 -5.79 10.84 12.88
C GLU A 156 -5.08 9.56 13.35
N PHE A 157 -5.28 9.21 14.63
CA PHE A 157 -4.71 8.01 15.27
C PHE A 157 -5.79 7.12 15.91
N PHE A 158 -7.08 7.44 15.73
CA PHE A 158 -8.22 6.63 16.18
C PHE A 158 -8.15 6.27 17.67
N GLY A 159 -7.67 7.21 18.49
CA GLY A 159 -7.45 7.04 19.92
C GLY A 159 -6.23 6.19 20.32
N ASP A 160 -5.29 5.94 19.41
CA ASP A 160 -4.04 5.22 19.67
C ASP A 160 -2.89 6.20 19.96
N ASP A 161 -2.73 6.56 21.23
CA ASP A 161 -1.69 7.50 21.67
C ASP A 161 -0.27 6.96 21.44
N ALA A 162 -0.07 5.64 21.48
CA ALA A 162 1.24 5.04 21.24
C ALA A 162 1.70 5.22 19.78
N MET A 163 0.79 5.01 18.82
CA MET A 163 1.06 5.29 17.41
C MET A 163 1.32 6.78 17.16
N ARG A 164 0.56 7.65 17.86
CA ARG A 164 0.77 9.10 17.80
C ARG A 164 2.15 9.50 18.30
N GLU A 165 2.53 9.04 19.48
CA GLU A 165 3.84 9.33 20.09
C GLU A 165 4.99 8.81 19.22
N ALA A 166 4.89 7.59 18.70
CA ALA A 166 5.90 7.01 17.81
C ALA A 166 6.09 7.85 16.53
N HIS A 167 4.99 8.26 15.87
CA HIS A 167 5.06 9.10 14.68
C HIS A 167 5.66 10.47 14.97
N LEU A 168 5.25 11.14 16.06
CA LEU A 168 5.77 12.45 16.43
C LEU A 168 7.26 12.38 16.83
N ALA A 169 7.69 11.30 17.48
CA ALA A 169 9.10 11.07 17.79
C ALA A 169 9.95 10.86 16.52
N PHE A 170 9.42 10.18 15.50
CA PHE A 170 10.06 10.11 14.18
C PHE A 170 10.11 11.50 13.51
N ARG A 171 8.97 12.19 13.44
CA ARG A 171 8.82 13.53 12.86
C ARG A 171 9.85 14.52 13.41
N ASN A 172 10.03 14.56 14.74
CA ASN A 172 10.94 15.49 15.40
C ASN A 172 12.42 15.24 15.08
N ARG A 173 12.78 14.05 14.59
CA ARG A 173 14.16 13.71 14.22
C ARG A 173 14.50 14.10 12.77
N LEU A 174 13.50 14.36 11.93
CA LEU A 174 13.71 14.62 10.49
C LEU A 174 14.55 15.86 10.21
N ALA A 175 14.35 16.94 10.99
CA ALA A 175 15.13 18.17 10.87
C ALA A 175 16.63 18.00 11.23
N HIS A 176 16.99 16.86 11.84
CA HIS A 176 18.36 16.56 12.26
C HIS A 176 19.04 15.51 11.37
N LEU A 177 18.40 15.11 10.26
CA LEU A 177 19.01 14.18 9.31
C LEU A 177 20.21 14.84 8.61
N ALA A 178 21.36 14.20 8.74
CA ALA A 178 22.59 14.63 8.08
C ALA A 178 22.65 14.08 6.65
N LEU A 179 21.95 14.75 5.72
CA LEU A 179 22.06 14.47 4.29
C LEU A 179 23.08 15.42 3.63
N PRO A 180 23.81 15.00 2.58
CA PRO A 180 24.79 15.84 1.90
C PRO A 180 24.21 17.19 1.42
N GLY A 181 22.99 17.17 0.89
CA GLY A 181 22.26 18.37 0.46
C GLY A 181 21.49 19.09 1.58
N GLY A 182 21.40 18.50 2.78
CA GLY A 182 20.55 19.01 3.87
C GLY A 182 19.08 18.65 3.74
N VAL A 183 18.29 19.06 4.74
CA VAL A 183 16.84 18.83 4.85
C VAL A 183 16.15 20.13 5.23
N GLU A 184 15.08 20.46 4.51
CA GLU A 184 14.14 21.53 4.85
C GLU A 184 12.79 20.92 5.25
N ILE A 185 12.12 21.53 6.22
CA ILE A 185 10.81 21.09 6.69
C ILE A 185 9.78 22.18 6.37
N VAL A 186 8.68 21.80 5.75
CA VAL A 186 7.56 22.71 5.46
C VAL A 186 6.23 22.08 5.86
N ASP A 187 5.28 22.90 6.30
CA ASP A 187 3.93 22.43 6.62
C ASP A 187 3.13 22.22 5.33
N VAL A 188 2.47 21.07 5.21
CA VAL A 188 1.67 20.68 4.04
C VAL A 188 0.37 20.04 4.49
N SER A 189 -0.76 20.64 4.11
CA SER A 189 -2.07 20.03 4.39
C SER A 189 -2.20 18.66 3.72
N LEU A 190 -2.64 17.69 4.51
CA LEU A 190 -2.94 16.31 4.11
C LEU A 190 -4.35 16.18 3.52
N ALA A 191 -5.25 17.14 3.79
CA ALA A 191 -6.65 17.08 3.38
C ALA A 191 -6.87 16.76 1.88
N PRO A 192 -6.14 17.36 0.91
CA PRO A 192 -6.30 17.03 -0.51
C PRO A 192 -5.97 15.56 -0.82
N PHE A 193 -4.96 15.00 -0.15
CA PHE A 193 -4.54 13.61 -0.31
C PHE A 193 -5.59 12.64 0.24
N LEU A 194 -6.13 12.91 1.44
CA LEU A 194 -7.20 12.09 2.02
C LEU A 194 -8.46 12.10 1.14
N ALA A 195 -8.87 13.27 0.65
CA ALA A 195 -10.00 13.41 -0.25
C ALA A 195 -9.81 12.63 -1.57
N ALA A 196 -8.58 12.51 -2.07
CA ALA A 196 -8.29 11.64 -3.21
C ALA A 196 -8.36 10.16 -2.84
N GLY A 197 -7.86 9.77 -1.66
CA GLY A 197 -7.89 8.39 -1.17
C GLY A 197 -9.30 7.85 -0.91
N GLU A 198 -10.23 8.70 -0.47
CA GLU A 198 -11.65 8.36 -0.27
C GLU A 198 -12.28 7.75 -1.54
N LEU A 199 -11.86 8.22 -2.72
CA LEU A 199 -12.37 7.76 -4.01
C LEU A 199 -12.13 6.26 -4.25
N LEU A 200 -11.11 5.65 -3.63
CA LEU A 200 -10.75 4.25 -3.90
C LEU A 200 -11.86 3.27 -3.52
N TYR A 201 -12.50 3.47 -2.37
CA TYR A 201 -13.53 2.57 -1.84
C TYR A 201 -14.93 3.19 -1.77
N SER A 202 -15.04 4.52 -1.76
CA SER A 202 -16.35 5.18 -1.93
C SER A 202 -16.72 5.39 -3.39
N GLY A 203 -15.74 5.34 -4.29
CA GLY A 203 -15.91 5.48 -5.73
C GLY A 203 -15.87 4.15 -6.50
N PRO A 204 -15.88 4.23 -7.84
CA PRO A 204 -16.12 3.11 -8.74
C PRO A 204 -14.91 2.20 -8.97
N TRP A 205 -13.74 2.45 -8.36
CA TRP A 205 -12.55 1.61 -8.56
C TRP A 205 -12.71 0.17 -8.06
N VAL A 206 -13.65 -0.08 -7.13
CA VAL A 206 -14.03 -1.44 -6.75
C VAL A 206 -14.53 -2.24 -7.96
N ALA A 207 -15.11 -1.59 -8.98
CA ALA A 207 -15.57 -2.25 -10.20
C ALA A 207 -14.41 -2.84 -11.03
N GLU A 208 -13.17 -2.37 -10.90
CA GLU A 208 -12.03 -3.04 -11.55
C GLU A 208 -11.81 -4.46 -11.00
N ARG A 209 -12.16 -4.72 -9.74
CA ARG A 209 -12.11 -6.07 -9.19
C ARG A 209 -13.17 -6.96 -9.83
N LEU A 210 -14.34 -6.41 -10.17
CA LEU A 210 -15.41 -7.14 -10.86
C LEU A 210 -15.03 -7.49 -12.30
N VAL A 211 -14.19 -6.69 -12.98
CA VAL A 211 -13.66 -7.06 -14.31
C VAL A 211 -12.91 -8.39 -14.26
N VAL A 212 -12.28 -8.70 -13.12
CA VAL A 212 -11.46 -9.92 -12.94
C VAL A 212 -12.24 -11.05 -12.30
N PHE A 213 -13.07 -10.73 -11.29
CA PHE A 213 -13.72 -11.72 -10.42
C PHE A 213 -15.24 -11.79 -10.60
N GLY A 214 -15.84 -11.05 -11.55
CA GLY A 214 -17.28 -11.01 -11.77
C GLY A 214 -17.89 -12.38 -12.08
N ASP A 215 -17.30 -13.12 -13.02
CA ASP A 215 -17.75 -14.48 -13.36
C ASP A 215 -17.56 -15.44 -12.18
N PHE A 216 -16.43 -15.37 -11.48
CA PHE A 216 -16.17 -16.19 -10.28
C PHE A 216 -17.17 -15.88 -9.16
N LEU A 217 -17.54 -14.61 -8.98
CA LEU A 217 -18.58 -14.17 -8.03
C LEU A 217 -19.97 -14.70 -8.41
N ALA A 218 -20.30 -14.76 -9.70
CA ALA A 218 -21.58 -15.27 -10.18
C ALA A 218 -21.67 -16.80 -10.05
N GLU A 219 -20.60 -17.52 -10.40
CA GLU A 219 -20.59 -18.98 -10.44
C GLU A 219 -20.33 -19.62 -9.07
N LYS A 220 -19.43 -19.02 -8.27
CA LYS A 220 -18.89 -19.60 -7.03
C LYS A 220 -18.91 -18.60 -5.86
N PRO A 221 -20.05 -17.95 -5.55
CA PRO A 221 -20.11 -16.94 -4.50
C PRO A 221 -19.73 -17.47 -3.10
N ASP A 222 -19.91 -18.75 -2.83
CA ASP A 222 -19.61 -19.35 -1.52
C ASP A 222 -18.13 -19.73 -1.34
N GLU A 223 -17.33 -19.70 -2.41
CA GLU A 223 -15.86 -19.84 -2.32
C GLU A 223 -15.16 -18.49 -2.03
N ILE A 224 -15.92 -17.39 -2.00
CA ILE A 224 -15.41 -16.05 -1.71
C ILE A 224 -15.66 -15.72 -0.24
N HIS A 225 -14.61 -15.26 0.45
CA HIS A 225 -14.70 -14.77 1.81
C HIS A 225 -15.84 -13.75 1.94
N PRO A 226 -16.77 -13.88 2.90
CA PRO A 226 -18.02 -13.11 2.92
C PRO A 226 -17.83 -11.58 2.80
N VAL A 227 -16.86 -11.03 3.54
CA VAL A 227 -16.53 -9.60 3.48
C VAL A 227 -16.00 -9.18 2.10
N VAL A 228 -15.19 -10.03 1.45
CA VAL A 228 -14.65 -9.75 0.11
C VAL A 228 -15.78 -9.83 -0.92
N ARG A 229 -16.65 -10.83 -0.80
CA ARG A 229 -17.85 -10.98 -1.65
C ARG A 229 -18.74 -9.75 -1.61
N ASP A 230 -19.03 -9.23 -0.42
CA ASP A 230 -19.90 -8.06 -0.26
C ASP A 230 -19.24 -6.80 -0.83
N ILE A 231 -17.90 -6.65 -0.67
CA ILE A 231 -17.14 -5.57 -1.31
C ILE A 231 -17.23 -5.68 -2.84
N LEU A 232 -17.03 -6.87 -3.42
CA LEU A 232 -17.13 -7.06 -4.87
C LEU A 232 -18.54 -6.68 -5.37
N ARG A 233 -19.60 -7.22 -4.75
CA ARG A 233 -21.00 -6.89 -5.08
C ARG A 233 -21.31 -5.40 -4.97
N SER A 234 -20.69 -4.70 -4.01
CA SER A 234 -20.86 -3.25 -3.88
C SER A 234 -20.40 -2.47 -5.12
N GLY A 235 -19.57 -3.07 -5.98
CA GLY A 235 -19.15 -2.48 -7.26
C GLY A 235 -20.21 -2.51 -8.36
N GLU A 236 -21.21 -3.40 -8.27
CA GLU A 236 -22.24 -3.59 -9.31
C GLU A 236 -23.18 -2.38 -9.42
N LYS A 237 -23.24 -1.55 -8.38
CA LYS A 237 -24.10 -0.35 -8.35
C LYS A 237 -23.57 0.81 -9.21
N TYR A 238 -22.29 0.79 -9.60
CA TYR A 238 -21.67 1.91 -10.32
C TYR A 238 -21.88 1.79 -11.83
N THR A 239 -22.27 2.90 -12.44
CA THR A 239 -22.44 3.02 -13.90
C THR A 239 -21.16 3.54 -14.56
N ALA A 240 -21.13 3.51 -15.90
CA ALA A 240 -20.06 4.17 -16.66
C ALA A 240 -19.99 5.69 -16.37
N VAL A 241 -21.13 6.34 -16.11
CA VAL A 241 -21.17 7.77 -15.77
C VAL A 241 -20.46 8.01 -14.43
N ASP A 242 -20.71 7.17 -13.43
CA ASP A 242 -20.03 7.25 -12.13
C ASP A 242 -18.51 7.05 -12.28
N ALA A 243 -18.10 6.10 -13.12
CA ALA A 243 -16.69 5.86 -13.46
C ALA A 243 -16.03 7.11 -14.07
N PHE A 244 -16.62 7.71 -15.10
CA PHE A 244 -16.06 8.92 -15.72
C PHE A 244 -16.09 10.14 -14.80
N ALA A 245 -17.15 10.31 -14.00
CA ALA A 245 -17.22 11.39 -13.02
C ALA A 245 -16.11 11.27 -11.96
N ALA A 246 -15.85 10.05 -11.48
CA ALA A 246 -14.78 9.81 -10.52
C ALA A 246 -13.39 10.03 -11.12
N LEU A 247 -13.16 9.68 -12.39
CA LEU A 247 -11.92 9.96 -13.11
C LEU A 247 -11.67 11.47 -13.25
N GLN A 248 -12.70 12.25 -13.61
CA GLN A 248 -12.61 13.70 -13.68
C GLN A 248 -12.30 14.30 -12.31
N ARG A 249 -12.99 13.84 -11.26
CA ARG A 249 -12.75 14.28 -9.88
C ARG A 249 -11.33 13.97 -9.42
N LEU A 250 -10.82 12.78 -9.72
CA LEU A 250 -9.42 12.42 -9.43
C LEU A 250 -8.44 13.34 -10.17
N GLN A 251 -8.74 13.72 -11.42
CA GLN A 251 -7.89 14.63 -12.18
C GLN A 251 -7.86 16.04 -11.57
N GLU A 252 -8.99 16.56 -11.07
CA GLU A 252 -9.04 17.81 -10.32
C GLU A 252 -8.16 17.73 -9.05
N ARG A 253 -8.24 16.62 -8.30
CA ARG A 253 -7.40 16.39 -7.13
C ARG A 253 -5.92 16.32 -7.48
N LYS A 254 -5.56 15.65 -8.59
CA LYS A 254 -4.18 15.62 -9.09
C LYS A 254 -3.65 17.02 -9.41
N ALA A 255 -4.46 17.90 -9.99
CA ALA A 255 -4.05 19.28 -10.27
C ALA A 255 -3.86 20.13 -8.99
N GLU A 256 -4.68 19.88 -7.97
CA GLU A 256 -4.52 20.48 -6.64
C GLU A 256 -3.25 20.00 -5.94
N ILE A 257 -3.08 18.69 -5.83
CA ILE A 257 -1.92 18.05 -5.18
C ILE A 257 -0.63 18.30 -5.97
N GLY A 258 -0.70 18.41 -7.30
CA GLY A 258 0.46 18.76 -8.13
C GLY A 258 1.08 20.11 -7.77
N ARG A 259 0.29 21.08 -7.28
CA ARG A 259 0.81 22.35 -6.77
C ARG A 259 1.50 22.19 -5.42
N VAL A 260 1.07 21.25 -4.60
CA VAL A 260 1.74 20.91 -3.33
C VAL A 260 3.13 20.32 -3.62
N TRP A 261 3.23 19.39 -4.57
CA TRP A 261 4.51 18.78 -4.98
C TRP A 261 5.50 19.75 -5.62
N GLN A 262 5.09 20.98 -5.98
CA GLN A 262 6.05 22.01 -6.40
C GLN A 262 6.86 22.59 -5.23
N GLY A 263 6.40 22.39 -3.99
CA GLY A 263 7.05 22.90 -2.78
C GLY A 263 7.65 21.82 -1.87
N ILE A 264 7.54 20.53 -2.23
CA ILE A 264 8.09 19.41 -1.45
C ILE A 264 8.63 18.31 -2.35
N ASP A 265 9.60 17.56 -1.84
CA ASP A 265 10.14 16.35 -2.47
C ASP A 265 9.57 15.08 -1.83
N VAL A 266 9.27 15.13 -0.53
CA VAL A 266 8.78 14.00 0.25
C VAL A 266 7.65 14.45 1.17
N LEU A 267 6.55 13.69 1.20
CA LEU A 267 5.51 13.83 2.22
C LEU A 267 5.69 12.71 3.26
N VAL A 268 5.77 13.06 4.54
CA VAL A 268 5.85 12.09 5.64
C VAL A 268 4.51 12.03 6.39
N VAL A 269 3.96 10.82 6.49
CA VAL A 269 2.70 10.52 7.18
C VAL A 269 2.86 9.23 7.99
N PRO A 270 2.00 8.97 9.00
CA PRO A 270 1.91 7.65 9.59
C PRO A 270 1.59 6.61 8.51
N THR A 271 2.14 5.39 8.60
CA THR A 271 1.70 4.31 7.70
C THR A 271 0.30 3.82 8.07
N ILE A 272 0.01 3.76 9.38
CA ILE A 272 -1.28 3.43 9.98
C ILE A 272 -1.52 4.36 11.18
N GLY A 273 -2.78 4.70 11.44
CA GLY A 273 -3.13 5.48 12.64
C GLY A 273 -3.29 4.62 13.90
N ARG A 274 -3.72 3.36 13.74
CA ARG A 274 -3.99 2.41 14.82
C ARG A 274 -3.88 0.98 14.32
N THR A 275 -3.65 0.03 15.22
CA THR A 275 -3.72 -1.41 14.96
C THR A 275 -4.84 -2.10 15.77
N PHE A 276 -5.14 -3.35 15.45
CA PHE A 276 -6.27 -4.11 16.00
C PHE A 276 -5.88 -5.56 16.30
N THR A 277 -6.57 -6.15 17.26
CA THR A 277 -6.63 -7.61 17.43
C THR A 277 -7.44 -8.24 16.29
N VAL A 278 -7.24 -9.53 16.03
CA VAL A 278 -8.07 -10.27 15.08
C VAL A 278 -9.55 -10.22 15.48
N ASP A 279 -9.87 -10.33 16.77
CA ASP A 279 -11.26 -10.31 17.24
C ASP A 279 -11.94 -8.96 16.98
N GLU A 280 -11.24 -7.85 17.19
CA GLU A 280 -11.75 -6.51 16.84
C GLU A 280 -12.02 -6.39 15.32
N VAL A 281 -11.13 -6.94 14.49
CA VAL A 281 -11.31 -6.96 13.04
C VAL A 281 -12.50 -7.84 12.65
N LEU A 282 -12.66 -9.02 13.25
CA LEU A 282 -13.79 -9.90 12.97
C LEU A 282 -15.13 -9.29 13.41
N ALA A 283 -15.14 -8.54 14.51
CA ALA A 283 -16.31 -7.82 14.98
C ALA A 283 -16.69 -6.63 14.08
N GLN A 284 -15.69 -5.93 13.51
CA GLN A 284 -15.90 -4.74 12.68
C GLN A 284 -15.05 -4.78 11.39
N PRO A 285 -15.32 -5.73 10.47
CA PRO A 285 -14.39 -6.09 9.38
C PRO A 285 -14.23 -5.05 8.28
N ILE A 286 -15.17 -4.10 8.18
CA ILE A 286 -15.09 -2.98 7.25
C ILE A 286 -14.45 -1.76 7.92
N ALA A 287 -14.95 -1.36 9.10
CA ALA A 287 -14.52 -0.13 9.76
C ALA A 287 -13.02 -0.17 10.14
N THR A 288 -12.57 -1.24 10.78
CA THR A 288 -11.15 -1.42 11.16
C THR A 288 -10.24 -1.43 9.93
N ASN A 289 -10.66 -2.11 8.86
CA ASN A 289 -9.91 -2.14 7.61
C ASN A 289 -9.81 -0.76 6.93
N THR A 290 -10.86 0.05 7.00
CA THR A 290 -10.86 1.42 6.48
C THR A 290 -9.91 2.32 7.28
N MET A 291 -9.85 2.17 8.61
CA MET A 291 -8.92 2.91 9.48
C MET A 291 -7.45 2.60 9.14
N LEU A 292 -7.10 1.33 8.90
CA LEU A 292 -5.76 0.92 8.44
C LEU A 292 -5.37 1.57 7.10
N GLY A 293 -6.36 1.91 6.28
CA GLY A 293 -6.21 2.47 4.96
C GLY A 293 -6.03 3.98 4.88
N HIS A 294 -6.27 4.69 5.98
CA HIS A 294 -6.42 6.15 6.03
C HIS A 294 -5.27 6.89 5.31
N TYR A 295 -4.01 6.54 5.60
CA TYR A 295 -2.82 7.17 5.01
C TYR A 295 -2.29 6.46 3.76
N THR A 296 -2.96 5.41 3.28
CA THR A 296 -2.43 4.58 2.18
C THR A 296 -3.27 4.67 0.91
N HIS A 297 -4.59 4.81 1.01
CA HIS A 297 -5.53 4.72 -0.12
C HIS A 297 -5.23 5.65 -1.29
N PHE A 298 -4.68 6.84 -1.05
CA PHE A 298 -4.41 7.82 -2.10
C PHE A 298 -3.20 7.48 -2.98
N GLY A 299 -2.28 6.62 -2.51
CA GLY A 299 -0.96 6.44 -3.12
C GLY A 299 -1.00 6.10 -4.62
N ASN A 300 -1.65 5.01 -4.99
CA ASN A 300 -1.70 4.58 -6.40
C ASN A 300 -2.68 5.38 -7.25
N LEU A 301 -3.76 5.93 -6.66
CA LEU A 301 -4.68 6.83 -7.38
C LEU A 301 -3.93 8.07 -7.87
N LEU A 302 -3.06 8.61 -7.02
CA LEU A 302 -2.23 9.78 -7.31
C LEU A 302 -0.92 9.46 -8.02
N ASP A 303 -0.68 8.19 -8.37
CA ASP A 303 0.56 7.73 -9.02
C ASP A 303 1.85 8.06 -8.23
N LEU A 304 1.75 8.04 -6.90
CA LEU A 304 2.87 8.32 -6.00
C LEU A 304 3.71 7.08 -5.75
N ILE A 305 4.98 7.24 -5.45
CA ILE A 305 5.83 6.24 -4.79
C ILE A 305 5.60 6.27 -3.28
N GLY A 306 5.93 5.20 -2.55
CA GLY A 306 5.91 5.24 -1.08
C GLY A 306 6.81 4.19 -0.47
N ILE A 307 7.34 4.47 0.72
CA ILE A 307 8.12 3.54 1.53
C ILE A 307 7.62 3.60 2.97
N ALA A 308 7.37 2.44 3.56
CA ALA A 308 7.12 2.28 4.99
C ALA A 308 8.43 1.81 5.64
N VAL A 309 8.84 2.50 6.70
CA VAL A 309 10.06 2.20 7.48
C VAL A 309 9.70 2.12 8.97
N PRO A 310 10.34 1.23 9.76
CA PRO A 310 10.18 1.17 11.21
C PRO A 310 10.64 2.42 11.97
#